data_AF-A0A417WV82-F1
#
_entry.id   AF-A0A417WV82-F1
#
_cell.length_a   1.000
_cell.length_b   1.000
_cell.length_c   1.000
_cell.angle_alpha   90.00
_cell.angle_beta   90.00
_cell.angle_gamma   90.00
#
_symmetry.space_group_name_H-M   'P 1'
#
loop_
_entity.id
_entity.type
_entity.pdbx_description
1 polymer ?
#
loop_
_entity_poly.entity_id
_entity_poly.type
_entity_poly.pdbx_seq_one_letter_code
_entity_poly.pdbx_strand_id
1 'polypeptide(L)'
;MNMSWESVLNEVYTQPVLYALKNIIESLRPWDNYTQIPEKKRLYIANHEYLMEKMIKFTHVDTLTLNQIIEYLGINILTGQRQLSRSVEVDDEGVHVICSTVHKSKGLEYGTVILPYTFEDISDIKKVKLETNYNDNSLSYTVLFENGIRERNSNYSEGKEVDEQIAEEARILYVALTRSIRNCIWINNIDSTPQISWGSLLEG
;
A
#
# COMPACT_ATOMS: atom_id res chain seq x y z
N MET A 1 -18.31 -27.15 16.81
CA MET A 1 -19.47 -26.24 16.65
C MET A 1 -20.46 -26.56 17.75
N ASN A 2 -20.73 -25.63 18.66
CA ASN A 2 -21.82 -25.76 19.64
C ASN A 2 -23.12 -25.05 19.18
N MET A 3 -23.21 -24.65 17.91
CA MET A 3 -24.40 -24.02 17.32
C MET A 3 -25.07 -24.98 16.35
N SER A 4 -26.38 -25.18 16.48
CA SER A 4 -27.17 -25.86 15.47
C SER A 4 -27.44 -24.92 14.29
N TRP A 5 -27.64 -25.47 13.09
CA TRP A 5 -28.01 -24.69 11.91
C TRP A 5 -29.28 -23.87 12.13
N GLU A 6 -30.25 -24.43 12.85
CA GLU A 6 -31.50 -23.77 13.22
C GLU A 6 -31.26 -22.53 14.11
N SER A 7 -30.31 -22.62 15.05
CA SER A 7 -29.92 -21.48 15.89
C SER A 7 -29.30 -20.36 15.07
N VAL A 8 -28.43 -20.71 14.11
CA VAL A 8 -27.80 -19.74 13.21
C VAL A 8 -28.84 -19.04 12.34
N LEU A 9 -29.77 -19.79 11.75
CA LEU A 9 -30.86 -19.23 10.96
C LEU A 9 -31.71 -18.26 11.81
N ASN A 10 -32.07 -18.67 13.02
CA ASN A 10 -32.84 -17.82 13.92
C ASN A 10 -32.10 -16.52 14.27
N GLU A 11 -30.79 -16.58 14.53
CA GLU A 11 -29.96 -15.38 14.77
C GLU A 11 -29.96 -14.42 13.57
N VAL A 12 -29.81 -14.93 12.35
CA VAL A 12 -29.80 -14.07 11.14
C VAL A 12 -31.15 -13.36 10.93
N TYR A 13 -32.27 -13.99 11.29
CA TYR A 13 -33.59 -13.38 11.18
C TYR A 13 -33.94 -12.41 12.32
N THR A 14 -33.30 -12.55 13.48
CA THR A 14 -33.66 -11.80 14.70
C THR A 14 -32.64 -10.75 15.13
N GLN A 15 -31.41 -10.83 14.63
CA GLN A 15 -30.29 -9.96 14.98
C GLN A 15 -29.68 -9.29 13.74
N PRO A 16 -28.93 -8.19 13.91
CA PRO A 16 -28.14 -7.63 12.80
C PRO A 16 -27.21 -8.67 12.19
N VAL A 17 -27.13 -8.69 10.85
CA VAL A 17 -26.38 -9.73 10.13
C VAL A 17 -24.91 -9.86 10.58
N LEU A 18 -24.26 -8.75 10.95
CA LEU A 18 -22.88 -8.77 11.45
C LEU A 18 -22.74 -9.44 12.81
N TYR A 19 -23.76 -9.36 13.66
CA TYR A 19 -23.77 -10.05 14.95
C TYR A 19 -23.76 -11.56 14.72
N ALA A 20 -24.67 -12.06 13.87
CA ALA A 20 -24.73 -13.47 13.51
C ALA A 20 -23.41 -13.94 12.86
N LEU A 21 -22.86 -13.17 11.91
CA LEU A 21 -21.58 -13.47 11.28
C LEU A 21 -20.42 -13.53 12.29
N LYS A 22 -20.36 -12.59 13.23
CA LYS A 22 -19.35 -12.58 14.29
C LYS A 22 -19.45 -13.83 15.15
N ASN A 23 -20.64 -14.21 15.60
CA ASN A 23 -20.86 -15.40 16.42
C ASN A 23 -20.45 -16.69 15.71
N ILE A 24 -20.78 -16.82 14.41
CA ILE A 24 -20.37 -17.96 13.60
C ILE A 24 -18.84 -18.06 13.58
N ILE A 25 -18.15 -16.94 13.34
CA ILE A 25 -16.70 -16.91 13.21
C ILE A 25 -16.00 -17.16 14.54
N GLU A 26 -16.49 -16.58 15.63
CA GLU A 26 -16.00 -16.84 16.99
C GLU A 26 -16.23 -18.28 17.45
N SER A 27 -17.32 -18.91 16.99
CA SER A 27 -17.62 -20.32 17.28
C SER A 27 -16.79 -21.29 16.45
N LEU A 28 -16.49 -20.92 15.20
CA LEU A 28 -15.67 -21.71 14.29
C LEU A 28 -14.18 -21.59 14.59
N ARG A 29 -13.74 -20.44 15.10
CA ARG A 29 -12.34 -20.10 15.37
C ARG A 29 -11.41 -20.49 14.21
N PRO A 30 -11.67 -20.01 12.98
CA PRO A 30 -10.89 -20.42 11.80
C PRO A 30 -9.38 -20.16 11.94
N TRP A 31 -8.99 -19.18 12.74
CA TRP A 31 -7.61 -18.87 13.07
C TRP A 31 -6.87 -20.02 13.79
N ASP A 32 -7.56 -20.91 14.50
CA ASP A 32 -6.96 -22.09 15.16
C ASP A 32 -6.46 -23.12 14.13
N ASN A 33 -7.16 -23.20 12.98
CA ASN A 33 -6.78 -24.05 11.86
C ASN A 33 -5.77 -23.37 10.92
N TYR A 34 -5.71 -22.04 10.94
CA TYR A 34 -4.82 -21.27 10.07
C TYR A 34 -3.35 -21.38 10.51
N THR A 35 -3.06 -21.26 11.80
CA THR A 35 -1.68 -21.24 12.30
C THR A 35 -1.60 -21.53 13.80
N GLN A 36 -0.51 -22.18 14.23
CA GLN A 36 -0.20 -22.37 15.64
C GLN A 36 0.63 -21.21 16.22
N ILE A 37 1.11 -20.29 15.37
CA ILE A 37 1.95 -19.17 15.81
C ILE A 37 1.04 -18.08 16.43
N PRO A 38 1.21 -17.74 17.72
CA PRO A 38 0.31 -16.82 18.42
C PRO A 38 0.19 -15.44 17.76
N GLU A 39 1.29 -14.90 17.24
CA GLU A 39 1.31 -13.59 16.58
C GLU A 39 0.49 -13.58 15.28
N LYS A 40 0.68 -14.60 14.43
CA LYS A 40 -0.09 -14.73 13.19
C LYS A 40 -1.58 -14.94 13.45
N LYS A 41 -1.91 -15.62 14.55
CA LYS A 41 -3.29 -15.78 15.03
C LYS A 41 -3.90 -14.44 15.46
N ARG A 42 -3.18 -13.64 16.26
CA ARG A 42 -3.60 -12.28 16.64
C ARG A 42 -3.82 -11.39 15.42
N LEU A 43 -2.89 -11.43 14.45
CA LEU A 43 -2.99 -10.71 13.18
C LEU A 43 -4.24 -11.12 12.38
N TYR A 44 -4.53 -12.42 12.30
CA TYR A 44 -5.74 -12.92 11.63
C TYR A 44 -7.00 -12.32 12.27
N ILE A 45 -7.10 -12.38 13.61
CA ILE A 45 -8.25 -11.86 14.36
C ILE A 45 -8.39 -10.35 14.13
N ALA A 46 -7.30 -9.59 14.25
CA ALA A 46 -7.30 -8.14 14.04
C ALA A 46 -7.72 -7.75 12.61
N ASN A 47 -7.24 -8.49 11.60
CA ASN A 47 -7.62 -8.26 10.20
C ASN A 47 -9.09 -8.63 9.93
N HIS A 48 -9.60 -9.66 10.59
CA HIS A 48 -11.01 -10.03 10.50
C HIS A 48 -11.91 -8.94 11.12
N GLU A 49 -11.57 -8.44 12.31
CA GLU A 49 -12.29 -7.31 12.92
C GLU A 49 -12.22 -6.05 12.04
N TYR A 50 -11.08 -5.81 11.41
CA TYR A 50 -10.92 -4.71 10.48
C TYR A 50 -11.82 -4.84 9.24
N LEU A 51 -11.98 -6.06 8.72
CA LEU A 51 -12.93 -6.33 7.64
C LEU A 51 -14.37 -6.01 8.08
N MET A 52 -14.76 -6.41 9.29
CA MET A 52 -16.07 -6.06 9.85
C MET A 52 -16.28 -4.54 9.95
N GLU A 53 -15.28 -3.81 10.44
CA GLU A 53 -15.31 -2.34 10.50
C GLU A 53 -15.49 -1.70 9.11
N LYS A 54 -14.82 -2.25 8.09
CA LYS A 54 -14.94 -1.76 6.71
C LYS A 54 -16.32 -2.02 6.12
N MET A 55 -16.90 -3.19 6.39
CA MET A 55 -18.28 -3.50 5.98
C MET A 55 -19.28 -2.53 6.62
N ILE A 56 -19.10 -2.17 7.89
CA ILE A 56 -19.93 -1.16 8.57
C ILE A 56 -19.77 0.21 7.91
N LYS A 57 -18.53 0.65 7.66
CA LYS A 57 -18.25 1.97 7.06
C LYS A 57 -18.76 2.11 5.63
N PHE A 58 -18.80 1.01 4.87
CA PHE A 58 -19.31 1.00 3.51
C PHE A 58 -20.81 1.29 3.45
N THR A 59 -21.57 0.78 4.41
CA THR A 59 -23.01 1.08 4.49
C THR A 59 -23.24 2.37 5.23
N HIS A 60 -23.42 3.45 4.48
CA HIS A 60 -23.88 4.75 4.97
C HIS A 60 -25.33 4.75 5.51
N VAL A 61 -25.94 3.58 5.72
CA VAL A 61 -27.36 3.39 6.03
C VAL A 61 -27.51 2.69 7.38
N ASP A 62 -28.56 3.04 8.12
CA ASP A 62 -28.91 2.47 9.44
C ASP A 62 -29.11 0.94 9.45
N THR A 63 -29.13 0.29 8.29
CA THR A 63 -29.32 -1.16 8.16
C THR A 63 -28.34 -1.78 7.17
N LEU A 64 -27.51 -2.70 7.64
CA LEU A 64 -26.65 -3.57 6.85
C LEU A 64 -27.30 -4.95 6.70
N THR A 65 -27.50 -5.38 5.46
CA THR A 65 -28.10 -6.67 5.09
C THR A 65 -27.07 -7.64 4.53
N LEU A 66 -27.40 -8.94 4.52
CA LEU A 66 -26.54 -9.96 3.93
C LEU A 66 -26.24 -9.69 2.44
N ASN A 67 -27.25 -9.23 1.68
CA ASN A 67 -27.08 -8.94 0.25
C ASN A 67 -26.10 -7.78 0.02
N GLN A 68 -26.14 -6.73 0.85
CA GLN A 68 -25.18 -5.63 0.78
C GLN A 68 -23.76 -6.07 1.12
N ILE A 69 -23.60 -7.00 2.08
CA ILE A 69 -22.29 -7.61 2.38
C ILE A 69 -21.77 -8.39 1.18
N ILE A 70 -22.63 -9.22 0.56
CA ILE A 70 -22.26 -10.00 -0.63
C ILE A 70 -21.84 -9.08 -1.78
N GLU A 71 -22.60 -8.01 -2.02
CA GLU A 71 -22.31 -7.02 -3.06
C GLU A 71 -20.98 -6.30 -2.77
N TYR A 72 -20.78 -5.80 -1.54
CA TYR A 72 -19.54 -5.14 -1.13
C TYR A 72 -18.32 -6.05 -1.33
N LEU A 73 -18.37 -7.28 -0.81
CA LEU A 73 -17.26 -8.23 -0.96
C LEU A 73 -17.07 -8.61 -2.43
N GLY A 74 -18.15 -8.84 -3.17
CA GLY A 74 -18.12 -9.18 -4.58
C GLY A 74 -17.43 -8.10 -5.42
N ILE A 75 -17.79 -6.83 -5.24
CA ILE A 75 -17.14 -5.70 -5.94
C ILE A 75 -15.66 -5.66 -5.61
N ASN A 76 -15.28 -5.73 -4.33
CA ASN A 76 -13.87 -5.65 -3.93
C ASN A 76 -13.04 -6.82 -4.47
N ILE A 77 -13.59 -8.04 -4.48
CA ILE A 77 -12.94 -9.23 -5.03
C ILE A 77 -12.78 -9.12 -6.54
N LEU A 78 -13.86 -8.78 -7.26
CA LEU A 78 -13.86 -8.68 -8.73
C LEU A 78 -12.94 -7.58 -9.25
N THR A 79 -12.88 -6.45 -8.54
CA THR A 79 -12.01 -5.32 -8.90
C THR A 79 -10.59 -5.46 -8.36
N GLY A 80 -10.28 -6.53 -7.62
CA GLY A 80 -8.94 -6.79 -7.08
C GLY A 80 -8.47 -5.76 -6.06
N GLN A 81 -9.39 -5.10 -5.35
CA GLN A 81 -9.07 -4.10 -4.34
C GLN A 81 -8.23 -4.75 -3.23
N ARG A 82 -7.12 -4.11 -2.87
CA ARG A 82 -6.24 -4.55 -1.80
C ARG A 82 -6.31 -3.58 -0.64
N GLN A 83 -6.44 -4.13 0.56
CA GLN A 83 -6.46 -3.35 1.79
C GLN A 83 -5.24 -3.72 2.64
N LEU A 84 -4.53 -2.69 3.13
CA LEU A 84 -3.45 -2.86 4.11
C LEU A 84 -4.01 -3.57 5.35
N SER A 85 -3.31 -4.61 5.82
CA SER A 85 -3.58 -5.26 7.10
C SER A 85 -3.44 -4.28 8.25
N ARG A 86 -4.14 -4.52 9.37
CA ARG A 86 -3.88 -3.78 10.60
C ARG A 86 -2.44 -4.02 11.04
N SER A 87 -1.73 -2.95 11.36
CA SER A 87 -0.47 -3.03 12.08
C SER A 87 -0.74 -3.47 13.51
N VAL A 88 0.02 -4.43 14.01
CA VAL A 88 0.06 -4.70 15.45
C VAL A 88 0.99 -3.66 16.04
N GLU A 89 0.48 -2.86 16.98
CA GLU A 89 1.33 -2.13 17.90
C GLU A 89 2.02 -3.16 18.77
N VAL A 90 3.28 -3.45 18.44
CA VAL A 90 4.13 -4.29 19.27
C VAL A 90 4.68 -3.36 20.34
N ASP A 91 4.03 -3.33 21.50
CA ASP A 91 4.53 -2.65 22.71
C ASP A 91 5.66 -3.50 23.30
N ASP A 92 6.83 -3.40 22.70
CA ASP A 92 8.07 -4.00 23.22
C ASP A 92 9.08 -2.86 23.38
N GLU A 93 9.76 -2.79 24.52
CA GLU A 93 10.74 -1.73 24.85
C GLU A 93 12.03 -1.81 23.98
N GLY A 94 12.02 -2.67 22.95
CA GLY A 94 13.14 -2.94 22.05
C GLY A 94 13.26 -1.99 20.86
N VAL A 95 14.11 -2.38 19.90
CA VAL A 95 14.33 -1.62 18.66
C VAL A 95 13.23 -1.90 17.66
N HIS A 96 12.42 -0.88 17.34
CA HIS A 96 11.42 -0.98 16.28
C HIS A 96 12.00 -0.64 14.92
N VAL A 97 11.95 -1.60 13.99
CA VAL A 97 12.30 -1.39 12.59
C VAL A 97 11.02 -1.13 11.81
N ILE A 98 10.92 0.05 11.19
CA ILE A 98 9.77 0.45 10.38
C ILE A 98 10.21 0.51 8.91
N CYS A 99 9.52 -0.25 8.06
CA CYS A 99 9.66 -0.12 6.60
C CYS A 99 8.52 0.76 6.08
N SER A 100 8.87 1.90 5.49
CA SER A 100 7.92 2.88 4.94
C SER A 100 8.49 3.52 3.69
N THR A 101 7.62 4.09 2.86
CA THR A 101 8.07 4.88 1.70
C THR A 101 8.54 6.26 2.14
N VAL A 102 9.43 6.88 1.37
CA VAL A 102 9.91 8.25 1.63
C VAL A 102 8.76 9.26 1.69
N HIS A 103 7.74 9.07 0.84
CA HIS A 103 6.54 9.90 0.85
C HIS A 103 5.77 9.82 2.19
N LYS A 104 5.62 8.62 2.76
CA LYS A 104 4.92 8.42 4.03
C LYS A 104 5.73 8.87 5.25
N SER A 105 7.05 9.00 5.11
CA SER A 105 7.92 9.51 6.18
C SER A 105 8.00 11.04 6.23
N LYS A 106 7.40 11.76 5.27
CA LYS A 106 7.47 13.23 5.24
C LYS A 106 6.94 13.86 6.53
N GLY A 107 7.79 14.60 7.24
CA GLY A 107 7.48 15.24 8.52
C GLY A 107 7.69 14.35 9.76
N LEU A 108 8.19 13.12 9.58
CA LEU A 108 8.61 12.23 10.66
C LEU A 108 10.14 12.23 10.77
N GLU A 109 10.65 11.83 11.93
CA GLU A 109 12.08 11.72 12.20
C GLU A 109 12.41 10.36 12.83
N TYR A 110 13.56 9.82 12.48
CA TYR A 110 14.03 8.52 12.95
C TYR A 110 15.48 8.59 13.42
N GLY A 111 15.81 7.86 14.48
CA GLY A 111 17.18 7.79 14.99
C GLY A 111 18.19 7.31 13.94
N THR A 112 17.80 6.35 13.10
CA THR A 112 18.61 5.84 11.99
C THR A 112 17.70 5.56 10.79
N VAL A 113 18.12 6.02 9.61
CA VAL A 113 17.45 5.78 8.33
C VAL A 113 18.34 4.89 7.47
N ILE A 114 17.75 3.85 6.88
CA ILE A 114 18.41 2.97 5.92
C ILE A 114 17.72 3.16 4.57
N LEU A 115 18.48 3.50 3.54
CA LEU A 115 18.02 3.64 2.16
C LEU A 115 18.49 2.42 1.36
N PRO A 116 17.67 1.36 1.25
CA PRO A 116 17.97 0.26 0.36
C PRO A 116 17.69 0.68 -1.09
N TYR A 117 18.35 0.04 -2.05
CA TYR A 117 18.09 0.24 -3.49
C TYR A 117 18.42 1.63 -4.04
N THR A 118 19.39 2.34 -3.47
CA THR A 118 19.86 3.62 -4.03
C THR A 118 20.52 3.48 -5.41
N PHE A 119 20.77 2.27 -5.87
CA PHE A 119 21.39 1.93 -7.14
C PHE A 119 20.42 1.73 -8.30
N GLU A 120 19.12 2.06 -8.14
CA GLU A 120 18.16 2.04 -9.26
C GLU A 120 18.34 3.25 -10.19
N ASP A 121 18.15 3.04 -11.50
CA ASP A 121 18.19 4.12 -12.49
C ASP A 121 17.00 5.06 -12.32
N ILE A 122 17.29 6.32 -12.01
CA ILE A 122 16.27 7.36 -11.79
C ILE A 122 15.93 8.15 -13.06
N SER A 123 16.62 7.90 -14.17
CA SER A 123 16.34 8.55 -15.47
C SER A 123 15.36 7.78 -16.36
N ASP A 124 14.97 6.56 -15.96
CA ASP A 124 14.15 5.68 -16.80
C ASP A 124 12.66 6.06 -16.80
N ILE A 125 12.30 6.99 -17.68
CA ILE A 125 10.91 7.37 -18.00
C ILE A 125 10.12 6.30 -18.78
N LYS A 126 10.75 5.18 -19.20
CA LYS A 126 10.05 4.18 -20.05
C LYS A 126 8.96 3.42 -19.31
N LYS A 127 8.99 3.42 -17.98
CA LYS A 127 8.01 2.73 -17.12
C LYS A 127 6.63 3.39 -17.14
N VAL A 128 6.50 4.62 -17.64
CA VAL A 128 5.24 5.36 -17.57
C VAL A 128 4.37 5.12 -18.80
N LYS A 129 3.10 4.72 -18.56
CA LYS A 129 2.12 4.43 -19.60
C LYS A 129 1.42 5.67 -20.16
N LEU A 130 1.29 6.71 -19.34
CA LEU A 130 0.66 7.97 -19.66
C LEU A 130 1.32 9.06 -18.83
N GLU A 131 1.89 10.06 -19.48
CA GLU A 131 2.33 11.30 -18.83
C GLU A 131 1.69 12.48 -19.53
N THR A 132 1.28 13.46 -18.74
CA THR A 132 0.75 14.73 -19.23
C THR A 132 1.33 15.85 -18.39
N ASN A 133 1.86 16.87 -19.04
CA ASN A 133 2.33 18.09 -18.38
C ASN A 133 1.69 19.28 -19.08
N TYR A 134 1.20 20.24 -18.30
CA TYR A 134 0.62 21.47 -18.81
C TYR A 134 1.41 22.64 -18.27
N ASN A 135 2.25 23.22 -19.13
CA ASN A 135 3.09 24.36 -18.80
C ASN A 135 3.10 25.36 -19.94
N ASP A 136 3.23 26.65 -19.62
CA ASP A 136 3.28 27.76 -20.59
C ASP A 136 2.15 27.71 -21.64
N ASN A 137 0.94 27.43 -21.17
CA ASN A 137 -0.27 27.33 -22.01
C ASN A 137 -0.20 26.21 -23.09
N SER A 138 0.73 25.26 -22.93
CA SER A 138 0.95 24.13 -23.82
C SER A 138 0.79 22.81 -23.06
N LEU A 139 0.03 21.88 -23.62
CA LEU A 139 -0.05 20.51 -23.13
C LEU A 139 1.04 19.69 -23.81
N SER A 140 1.89 19.00 -23.07
CA SER A 140 2.74 17.90 -23.54
C SER A 140 2.16 16.58 -23.05
N TYR A 141 2.23 15.54 -23.88
CA TYR A 141 1.84 14.19 -23.45
C TYR A 141 2.59 13.08 -24.19
N THR A 142 2.71 11.94 -23.52
CA THR A 142 3.10 10.64 -24.11
C THR A 142 2.14 9.56 -23.63
N VAL A 143 1.75 8.65 -24.52
CA VAL A 143 0.89 7.50 -24.22
C VAL A 143 1.49 6.24 -24.80
N LEU A 144 1.63 5.20 -23.99
CA LEU A 144 1.94 3.83 -24.43
C LEU A 144 0.65 3.02 -24.51
N PHE A 145 0.22 2.70 -25.72
CA PHE A 145 -0.94 1.85 -25.96
C PHE A 145 -0.62 0.37 -25.73
N GLU A 146 -1.66 -0.45 -25.52
CA GLU A 146 -1.53 -1.89 -25.27
C GLU A 146 -0.87 -2.66 -26.43
N ASN A 147 -0.98 -2.14 -27.64
CA ASN A 147 -0.30 -2.67 -28.83
C ASN A 147 1.20 -2.33 -28.88
N GLY A 148 1.74 -1.67 -27.84
CA GLY A 148 3.15 -1.27 -27.74
C GLY A 148 3.51 0.02 -28.47
N ILE A 149 2.55 0.68 -29.12
CA ILE A 149 2.79 1.95 -29.82
C ILE A 149 2.85 3.08 -28.80
N ARG A 150 3.93 3.88 -28.84
CA ARG A 150 4.07 5.09 -28.03
C ARG A 150 3.78 6.32 -28.88
N GLU A 151 2.68 7.01 -28.59
CA GLU A 151 2.28 8.26 -29.24
C GLU A 151 2.65 9.45 -28.36
N ARG A 152 3.12 10.54 -28.98
CA ARG A 152 3.55 11.76 -28.32
C ARG A 152 3.05 12.96 -29.12
N ASN A 153 2.73 14.07 -28.49
CA ASN A 153 2.45 15.30 -29.22
C ASN A 153 3.71 16.12 -29.51
N SER A 154 3.56 17.18 -30.31
CA SER A 154 4.67 18.06 -30.71
C SER A 154 5.33 18.83 -29.58
N ASN A 155 4.67 18.92 -28.42
CA ASN A 155 5.18 19.67 -27.26
C ASN A 155 5.97 18.79 -26.30
N TYR A 156 5.92 17.47 -26.46
CA TYR A 156 6.64 16.52 -25.60
C TYR A 156 8.13 16.51 -25.93
N SER A 157 8.96 16.64 -24.89
CA SER A 157 10.43 16.61 -25.01
C SER A 157 11.01 15.61 -24.02
N GLU A 158 11.51 14.50 -24.53
CA GLU A 158 12.04 13.40 -23.72
C GLU A 158 13.16 13.84 -22.79
N GLY A 159 14.06 14.72 -23.25
CA GLY A 159 15.13 15.27 -22.40
C GLY A 159 14.61 16.11 -21.24
N LYS A 160 13.60 16.95 -21.47
CA LYS A 160 12.99 17.74 -20.39
C LYS A 160 12.31 16.85 -19.34
N GLU A 161 11.60 15.81 -19.77
CA GLU A 161 10.96 14.87 -18.85
C GLU A 161 11.98 14.09 -18.02
N VAL A 162 13.09 13.66 -18.63
CA VAL A 162 14.20 13.02 -17.91
C VAL A 162 14.80 13.98 -16.87
N ASP A 163 15.05 15.24 -17.23
CA ASP A 163 15.57 16.25 -16.31
C ASP A 163 14.60 16.53 -15.15
N GLU A 164 13.29 16.63 -15.43
CA GLU A 164 12.24 16.81 -14.41
C GLU A 164 12.14 15.59 -13.49
N GLN A 165 12.19 14.37 -14.03
CA GLN A 165 12.19 13.12 -13.27
C GLN A 165 13.41 13.04 -12.34
N ILE A 166 14.61 13.32 -12.85
CA ILE A 166 15.84 13.34 -12.04
C ILE A 166 15.72 14.39 -10.93
N ALA A 167 15.19 15.58 -11.24
CA ALA A 167 14.99 16.64 -10.25
C ALA A 167 13.99 16.23 -9.16
N GLU A 168 12.91 15.54 -9.51
CA GLU A 168 11.93 15.04 -8.54
C GLU A 168 12.51 13.92 -7.67
N GLU A 169 13.22 12.97 -8.26
CA GLU A 169 13.92 11.90 -7.55
C GLU A 169 14.98 12.46 -6.58
N ALA A 170 15.70 13.53 -6.97
CA ALA A 170 16.60 14.24 -6.08
C ALA A 170 15.87 14.93 -4.90
N ARG A 171 14.66 15.49 -5.12
CA ARG A 171 13.84 16.04 -4.02
C ARG A 171 13.36 14.94 -3.07
N ILE A 172 12.98 13.78 -3.60
CA ILE A 172 12.61 12.62 -2.79
C ILE A 172 13.81 12.16 -1.96
N LEU A 173 14.99 12.02 -2.56
CA LEU A 173 16.22 11.69 -1.86
C LEU A 173 16.51 12.69 -0.73
N TYR A 174 16.40 13.99 -0.98
CA TYR A 174 16.55 15.03 0.04
C TYR A 174 15.57 14.83 1.22
N VAL A 175 14.31 14.53 0.93
CA VAL A 175 13.32 14.21 1.97
C VAL A 175 13.78 13.00 2.78
N ALA A 176 14.30 11.95 2.14
CA ALA A 176 14.76 10.73 2.79
C ALA A 176 15.94 11.00 3.74
N LEU A 177 16.94 11.75 3.28
CA LEU A 177 18.12 12.13 4.06
C LEU A 177 17.75 12.94 5.31
N THR A 178 16.81 13.88 5.15
CA THR A 178 16.31 14.75 6.24
C THR A 178 15.34 14.06 7.20
N ARG A 179 15.14 12.74 7.11
CA ARG A 179 14.43 11.96 8.15
C ARG A 179 15.37 11.42 9.23
N SER A 180 16.68 11.42 8.99
CA SER A 180 17.66 10.86 9.92
C SER A 180 18.08 11.88 10.99
N ILE A 181 18.07 11.45 12.25
CA ILE A 181 18.55 12.27 13.38
C ILE A 181 20.05 12.02 13.63
N ARG A 182 20.50 10.77 13.55
CA ARG A 182 21.90 10.39 13.87
C ARG A 182 22.62 9.78 12.68
N ASN A 183 22.06 8.70 12.13
CA ASN A 183 22.71 7.94 11.08
C ASN A 183 21.82 7.85 9.84
N CYS A 184 22.41 8.08 8.68
CA CYS A 184 21.82 7.73 7.39
C CYS A 184 22.74 6.71 6.72
N ILE A 185 22.21 5.53 6.44
CA ILE A 185 22.94 4.42 5.81
C ILE A 185 22.32 4.19 4.45
N TRP A 186 23.14 4.13 3.41
CA TRP A 186 22.71 3.73 2.06
C TRP A 186 23.52 2.52 1.62
N ILE A 187 22.96 1.72 0.71
CA ILE A 187 23.55 0.46 0.27
C ILE A 187 24.04 0.62 -1.17
N ASN A 188 25.37 0.57 -1.33
CA ASN A 188 25.97 0.53 -2.66
C ASN A 188 25.92 -0.88 -3.25
N ASN A 189 25.50 -0.99 -4.50
CA ASN A 189 25.57 -2.24 -5.25
C ASN A 189 26.65 -2.11 -6.33
N ILE A 190 27.79 -2.76 -6.09
CA ILE A 190 28.97 -2.72 -6.96
C ILE A 190 28.74 -3.34 -8.35
N ASP A 191 27.71 -4.18 -8.49
CA ASP A 191 27.33 -4.80 -9.77
C ASP A 191 26.36 -3.92 -10.57
N SER A 192 25.86 -2.82 -9.96
CA SER A 192 24.91 -1.92 -10.62
C SER A 192 25.62 -0.94 -11.54
N THR A 193 25.02 -0.68 -12.70
CA THR A 193 25.59 0.17 -13.76
C THR A 193 24.69 1.33 -14.25
N PRO A 194 23.73 1.88 -13.47
CA PRO A 194 22.94 3.00 -13.94
C PRO A 194 23.83 4.24 -14.15
N GLN A 195 23.51 5.03 -15.17
CA GLN A 195 24.21 6.30 -15.42
C GLN A 195 23.91 7.32 -14.32
N ILE A 196 22.68 7.32 -13.80
CA ILE A 196 22.26 8.19 -12.71
C ILE A 196 21.32 7.45 -11.76
N SER A 197 21.62 7.53 -10.47
CA SER A 197 20.87 6.89 -9.40
C SER A 197 20.98 7.73 -8.13
N TRP A 198 20.21 7.41 -7.09
CA TRP A 198 20.43 8.06 -5.79
C TRP A 198 21.85 7.80 -5.25
N GLY A 199 22.42 6.62 -5.50
CA GLY A 199 23.77 6.25 -5.12
C GLY A 199 24.80 7.17 -5.78
N SER A 200 24.69 7.39 -7.09
CA SER A 200 25.60 8.30 -7.80
C SER A 200 25.48 9.75 -7.31
N LEU A 201 24.29 10.20 -6.91
CA LEU A 201 24.10 11.52 -6.30
C LEU A 201 24.72 11.62 -4.89
N LEU A 202 24.82 10.51 -4.17
CA LEU A 202 25.40 10.44 -2.83
C LEU A 202 26.93 10.28 -2.83
N GLU A 203 27.50 9.71 -3.90
CA GLU A 203 28.95 9.49 -4.04
C GLU A 203 29.74 10.78 -4.35
N GLY A 204 29.11 11.75 -5.01
CA GLY A 204 29.70 13.07 -5.33
C GLY A 204 30.46 13.10 -6.65
#